data_AF-A0A4U9D1G9-F1
#
_entry.id   AF-A0A4U9D1G9-F1
#
_cell.length_a   1.000
_cell.length_b   1.000
_cell.length_c   1.000
_cell.angle_alpha   90.00
_cell.angle_beta   90.00
_cell.angle_gamma   90.00
#
_symmetry.space_group_name_H-M   'P 1'
#
loop_
_entity.id
_entity.type
_entity.pdbx_description
1 polymer ?
#
loop_
_entity_poly.entity_id
_entity_poly.type
_entity_poly.pdbx_seq_one_letter_code
_entity_poly.pdbx_strand_id
1 'polypeptide(L)' 'MKIGIIGAGFVGRSIAKLALQAGHDVMLSNSRGPQTLFSLRPMIGCQVGRADRGRRIW' A
#
# COMPACT_ATOMS: atom_id res chain seq x y z
N MET A 1 10.56 -1.80 -8.66
CA MET A 1 9.83 -3.09 -8.65
C MET A 1 8.47 -2.89 -8.00
N LYS A 2 7.50 -3.80 -8.22
CA LYS A 2 6.16 -3.73 -7.61
C LYS A 2 6.13 -4.46 -6.28
N ILE A 3 5.69 -3.79 -5.22
CA ILE A 3 5.69 -4.32 -3.85
C ILE A 3 4.28 -4.24 -3.27
N GLY A 4 3.71 -5.40 -2.95
CA GLY A 4 2.44 -5.52 -2.23
C GLY A 4 2.67 -5.76 -0.74
N ILE A 5 2.09 -4.93 0.11
CA ILE A 5 2.18 -5.04 1.57
C ILE A 5 0.78 -5.37 2.12
N ILE A 6 0.66 -6.54 2.75
CA ILE A 6 -0.55 -6.96 3.46
C ILE A 6 -0.43 -6.48 4.91
N GLY A 7 -1.15 -5.41 5.23
CA GLY A 7 -1.12 -4.73 6.52
C GLY A 7 -0.81 -3.25 6.38
N ALA A 8 -1.74 -2.39 6.82
CA ALA A 8 -1.62 -0.93 6.73
C ALA A 8 -1.47 -0.26 8.11
N GLY A 9 -0.89 -0.98 9.07
CA GLY A 9 -0.51 -0.47 10.39
C GLY A 9 0.78 0.35 10.36
N PHE A 10 1.34 0.65 11.54
CA PHE A 10 2.53 1.49 11.67
C PHE A 10 3.72 0.96 10.85
N VAL A 11 4.06 -0.32 11.02
CA VAL A 11 5.19 -0.96 10.32
C VAL A 11 4.99 -0.97 8.80
N GLY A 12 3.82 -1.41 8.32
CA GLY A 12 3.53 -1.47 6.88
C GLY A 12 3.62 -0.09 6.21
N ARG A 13 3.21 0.97 6.89
CA ARG A 13 3.35 2.36 6.41
C ARG A 13 4.80 2.81 6.34
N SER A 14 5.62 2.48 7.34
CA SER A 14 7.05 2.83 7.35
C SER A 14 7.81 2.13 6.22
N ILE A 15 7.57 0.83 6.02
CA ILE A 15 8.15 0.08 4.91
C ILE A 15 7.69 0.65 3.57
N ALA A 16 6.40 1.00 3.44
CA ALA A 16 5.87 1.59 2.21
C ALA A 16 6.58 2.91 1.85
N LYS A 17 6.84 3.77 2.84
CA LYS A 17 7.59 5.01 2.63
C LYS A 17 9.02 4.74 2.14
N LEU A 18 9.74 3.83 2.78
CA LEU A 18 11.11 3.50 2.38
C LEU A 18 11.16 2.90 0.97
N ALA A 19 10.23 2.01 0.64
CA ALA A 19 10.15 1.40 -0.67
C ALA A 19 9.83 2.43 -1.76
N LEU A 20 8.91 3.38 -1.51
CA LEU A 20 8.64 4.48 -2.44
C LEU A 20 9.87 5.38 -2.64
N GLN A 21 10.61 5.70 -1.57
CA GLN A 21 11.85 6.47 -1.66
C GLN A 21 12.94 5.75 -2.46
N ALA A 22 12.95 4.41 -2.44
CA ALA A 22 13.82 3.58 -3.28
C ALA A 22 13.36 3.48 -4.74
N GLY A 23 12.32 4.23 -5.15
CA GLY A 23 11.78 4.20 -6.51
C GLY A 23 10.97 2.94 -6.82
N HIS A 24 10.41 2.29 -5.79
CA HIS A 24 9.51 1.16 -5.96
C HIS A 24 8.06 1.59 -5.93
N ASP A 25 7.24 0.73 -6.49
CA ASP A 25 5.85 0.97 -6.77
C ASP A 25 5.04 0.15 -5.75
N VAL A 26 4.44 0.83 -4.77
CA VAL A 26 3.98 0.20 -3.53
C VAL A 26 2.48 0.24 -3.36
N MET A 27 1.90 -0.88 -2.96
CA MET A 27 0.47 -1.03 -2.68
C MET A 27 0.25 -1.58 -1.27
N LEU A 28 -0.60 -0.90 -0.50
CA LEU A 28 -1.06 -1.37 0.80
C LEU A 28 -2.44 -2.02 0.71
N SER A 29 -2.63 -3.10 1.46
CA SER A 29 -3.92 -3.75 1.67
C SER A 29 -4.17 -4.00 3.14
N ASN A 30 -5.43 -4.12 3.55
CA ASN A 30 -5.82 -4.65 4.84
C ASN A 30 -7.08 -5.53 4.71
N SER A 31 -7.44 -6.23 5.79
CA SER A 31 -8.65 -7.07 5.84
C SER A 31 -9.95 -6.27 5.81
N ARG A 32 -9.92 -5.00 6.22
CA ARG A 32 -11.10 -4.11 6.29
C ARG A 32 -11.47 -3.45 4.96
N GLY A 33 -10.66 -3.69 3.92
CA GLY A 33 -10.88 -3.18 2.58
C GLY A 33 -10.27 -1.78 2.33
N PRO A 34 -10.05 -1.44 1.04
CA PRO A 34 -9.29 -0.26 0.63
C PRO A 34 -9.96 1.07 1.01
N GLN A 35 -11.29 1.05 1.23
CA GLN A 35 -12.05 2.21 1.70
C GLN A 35 -11.51 2.75 3.03
N THR A 36 -10.96 1.89 3.88
CA THR A 36 -10.37 2.28 5.17
C THR A 36 -8.96 2.88 5.05
N LEU A 37 -8.38 2.84 3.85
CA LEU A 37 -7.03 3.29 3.55
C LEU A 37 -6.99 4.57 2.71
N PHE A 38 -8.14 5.22 2.51
CA PHE A 38 -8.28 6.39 1.64
C PHE A 38 -7.28 7.51 1.97
N SER A 39 -6.97 7.70 3.25
CA SER A 39 -6.03 8.71 3.73
C SER A 39 -4.55 8.35 3.48
N LEU A 40 -4.23 7.07 3.24
CA LEU A 40 -2.84 6.65 3.01
C LEU A 40 -2.32 7.05 1.64
N ARG A 41 -3.18 7.09 0.63
CA ARG A 41 -2.81 7.55 -0.72
C ARG A 41 -2.21 8.96 -0.68
N PRO A 42 -2.90 9.99 -0.17
CA PRO A 42 -2.34 11.34 -0.11
C PRO A 42 -1.21 11.50 0.92
N MET A 43 -1.20 10.74 2.02
CA MET A 43 -0.17 10.88 3.06
C MET A 43 1.16 10.19 2.74
N ILE A 44 1.14 9.09 1.99
CA ILE A 44 2.31 8.25 1.72
C ILE A 44 2.67 8.25 0.24
N GLY A 45 1.70 8.42 -0.66
CA GLY A 45 1.90 8.30 -2.10
C GLY A 45 1.83 6.86 -2.63
N CYS A 46 1.42 5.90 -1.80
CA CYS A 46 1.27 4.50 -2.21
C CYS A 46 -0.14 4.22 -2.77
N GLN A 47 -0.26 3.19 -3.59
CA GLN A 47 -1.55 2.65 -3.99
C GLN A 47 -2.23 1.90 -2.83
N VAL A 48 -3.56 1.78 -2.91
CA VAL A 48 -4.36 1.01 -1.93
C VAL A 48 -5.27 0.03 -2.64
N GLY A 49 -5.38 -1.18 -2.09
CA GLY A 49 -6.08 -2.28 -2.74
C GLY A 49 -6.61 -3.31 -1.77
N ARG A 50 -7.30 -4.32 -2.33
CA ARG A 50 -7.53 -5.57 -1.60
C ARG A 50 -6.45 -6.58 -1.93
N ALA A 51 -6.06 -7.38 -0.94
CA ALA A 51 -5.04 -8.41 -1.06
C ALA A 51 -5.44 -9.49 -2.08
N ASP A 52 -6.73 -9.80 -2.21
CA ASP A 52 -7.26 -10.77 -3.17
C ASP A 52 -7.17 -10.29 -4.63
N ARG A 53 -7.07 -8.98 -4.86
CA ARG A 53 -7.04 -8.36 -6.19
C ARG A 53 -5.68 -7.76 -6.55
N GLY A 54 -4.59 -8.33 -6.03
CA GLY A 54 -3.21 -7.82 -6.17
C GLY A 54 -2.67 -7.57 -7.59
N ARG A 55 -3.45 -7.87 -8.64
CA ARG A 55 -3.09 -7.70 -10.05
C ARG A 55 -3.93 -6.66 -10.84
N ARG A 56 -4.96 -6.04 -10.24
CA ARG A 56 -5.84 -5.06 -10.95
C ARG A 56 -5.49 -3.59 -10.74
N ILE A 57 -4.52 -3.33 -9.88
CA ILE A 57 -4.05 -2.00 -9.50
C ILE A 57 -2.63 -1.73 -10.01
N TRP A 58 -2.07 -2.71 -10.75
CA TRP A 58 -0.74 -2.71 -11.33
C TRP A 58 -0.74 -3.39 -12.69
#